data_AF-J5RIE7-F1
#
_entry.id   AF-J5RIE7-F1
#
_cell.length_a   1.000
_cell.length_b   1.000
_cell.length_c   1.000
_cell.angle_alpha   90.00
_cell.angle_beta   90.00
_cell.angle_gamma   90.00
#
_symmetry.space_group_name_H-M   'P 1'
#
loop_
_entity.id
_entity.type
_entity.pdbx_description
1 polymer ?
#
loop_
_entity_poly.entity_id
_entity_poly.type
_entity_poly.pdbx_seq_one_letter_code
_entity_poly.pdbx_strand_id
1 'polypeptide(L)'
;MVFVHARKETVKTAQKLKEMATEEGALDVFDTRDHPKFQLYRRDVGTSRNKEMKELFDYGFGIHHAGMLRSDRNMMERMFEDNAIKVLCCTSTLAWGVNLPAHAVIIKGTQVYDSNKGSFQDLSVLDVLQIFGRAGRPGYETSGVGYICTTQDKLDHYLYSIMSQQPIESKFIPGCPKGIRKGARQTGGDAENSSWWRQVSESAGGQWSSTCHARMTLASPYKSGRLALQVL
;
A
#
# COMPACT_ATOMS: atom_id res chain seq x y z
N MET A 1 -5.01 5.36 0.12
CA MET A 1 -3.95 5.43 1.15
C MET A 1 -2.59 5.44 0.50
N VAL A 2 -1.67 6.28 0.98
CA VAL A 2 -0.31 6.40 0.45
C VAL A 2 0.69 6.07 1.54
N PHE A 3 1.48 5.03 1.34
CA PHE A 3 2.50 4.55 2.26
C PHE A 3 3.87 5.15 1.90
N VAL A 4 4.52 5.72 2.91
CA VAL A 4 5.87 6.28 2.84
C VAL A 4 6.74 5.71 3.96
N HIS A 5 8.06 5.94 3.88
CA HIS A 5 9.03 5.30 4.79
C HIS A 5 9.45 6.20 5.94
N ALA A 6 9.38 7.53 5.79
CA ALA A 6 9.71 8.47 6.86
C ALA A 6 8.52 9.27 7.37
N ARG A 7 8.54 9.62 8.67
CA ARG A 7 7.51 10.46 9.30
C ARG A 7 7.39 11.82 8.61
N LYS A 8 8.52 12.50 8.38
CA LYS A 8 8.55 13.79 7.68
C LYS A 8 8.09 13.68 6.22
N GLU A 9 8.23 12.51 5.60
CA GLU A 9 7.77 12.30 4.22
C GLU A 9 6.25 12.21 4.12
N THR A 10 5.54 11.82 5.18
CA THR A 10 4.06 11.78 5.15
C THR A 10 3.50 13.16 4.84
N VAL A 11 3.98 14.17 5.56
CA VAL A 11 3.62 15.58 5.41
C VAL A 11 4.04 16.10 4.05
N LYS A 12 5.32 15.93 3.69
CA LYS A 12 5.85 16.40 2.40
C LYS A 12 5.10 15.79 1.22
N THR A 13 4.75 14.51 1.30
CA THR A 13 4.01 13.82 0.23
C THR A 13 2.58 14.32 0.15
N ALA A 14 1.90 14.51 1.29
CA ALA A 14 0.56 15.08 1.30
C ALA A 14 0.53 16.50 0.73
N GLN A 15 1.49 17.35 1.13
CA GLN A 15 1.65 18.70 0.59
C GLN A 15 1.94 18.67 -0.90
N LYS A 16 2.84 17.79 -1.37
CA LYS A 16 3.16 17.68 -2.79
C LYS A 16 1.98 17.19 -3.62
N LEU A 17 1.20 16.23 -3.12
CA LEU A 17 -0.02 15.76 -3.77
C LEU A 17 -1.06 16.88 -3.88
N LYS A 18 -1.22 17.67 -2.81
CA LYS A 18 -2.09 18.86 -2.82
C LYS A 18 -1.61 19.89 -3.86
N GLU A 19 -0.32 20.19 -3.91
CA GLU A 19 0.27 21.10 -4.90
C GLU A 19 0.01 20.63 -6.32
N MET A 20 0.30 19.36 -6.64
CA MET A 20 0.06 18.80 -7.97
C MET A 20 -1.42 18.82 -8.34
N ALA A 21 -2.32 18.48 -7.40
CA ALA A 21 -3.76 18.58 -7.62
C ALA A 21 -4.24 20.03 -7.86
N THR A 22 -3.55 21.02 -7.27
CA THR A 22 -3.82 22.45 -7.49
C THR A 22 -3.36 22.87 -8.88
N GLU A 23 -2.17 22.44 -9.29
CA GLU A 23 -1.58 22.73 -10.61
C GLU A 23 -2.42 22.12 -11.75
N GLU A 24 -2.94 20.91 -11.55
CA GLU A 24 -3.79 20.21 -12.52
C GLU A 24 -5.27 20.63 -12.48
N GLY A 25 -5.67 21.48 -11.52
CA GLY A 25 -7.07 21.89 -11.34
C GLY A 25 -7.99 20.76 -10.89
N ALA A 26 -7.45 19.69 -10.29
CA ALA A 26 -8.18 18.50 -9.87
C ALA A 26 -8.54 18.49 -8.37
N LEU A 27 -8.44 19.63 -7.69
CA LEU A 27 -8.75 19.74 -6.25
C LEU A 27 -10.19 19.34 -5.91
N ASP A 28 -11.14 19.57 -6.82
CA ASP A 28 -12.55 19.25 -6.62
C ASP A 28 -12.78 17.74 -6.40
N VAL A 29 -11.91 16.88 -6.95
CA VAL A 29 -11.97 15.42 -6.76
C VAL A 29 -11.70 15.03 -5.31
N PHE A 30 -10.92 15.84 -4.60
CA PHE A 30 -10.54 15.59 -3.21
C PHE A 30 -11.41 16.35 -2.21
N ASP A 31 -12.30 17.24 -2.68
CA ASP A 31 -13.15 18.01 -1.80
C ASP A 31 -14.13 17.09 -1.02
N THR A 32 -14.26 17.38 0.26
CA THR A 32 -15.12 16.64 1.21
C THR A 32 -16.05 17.55 1.99
N ARG A 33 -16.16 18.83 1.60
CA ARG A 33 -17.03 19.82 2.25
C ARG A 33 -18.50 19.42 2.27
N ASP A 34 -18.94 18.62 1.31
CA ASP A 34 -20.30 18.10 1.19
C ASP A 34 -20.65 17.07 2.28
N HIS A 35 -19.64 16.55 2.99
CA HIS A 35 -19.86 15.52 4.00
C HIS A 35 -20.66 16.08 5.19
N PRO A 36 -21.73 15.39 5.67
CA PRO A 36 -22.62 15.91 6.70
C PRO A 36 -21.91 16.23 8.03
N LYS A 37 -20.81 15.53 8.33
CA LYS A 37 -19.98 15.74 9.52
C LYS A 37 -18.78 16.66 9.29
N PHE A 38 -18.64 17.29 8.13
CA PHE A 38 -17.45 18.08 7.79
C PHE A 38 -17.17 19.19 8.82
N GLN A 39 -18.20 19.96 9.22
CA GLN A 39 -18.05 21.04 10.19
C GLN A 39 -17.65 20.55 11.58
N LEU A 40 -18.15 19.39 12.00
CA LEU A 40 -17.78 18.75 13.27
C LEU A 40 -16.29 18.38 13.23
N TYR A 41 -15.86 17.69 12.17
CA TYR A 41 -14.47 17.30 11.99
C TYR A 41 -13.54 18.50 11.86
N ARG A 42 -13.95 19.56 11.16
CA ARG A 42 -13.18 20.80 11.07
C ARG A 42 -12.95 21.44 12.44
N ARG A 43 -13.98 21.44 13.30
CA ARG A 43 -13.87 21.92 14.68
C ARG A 43 -12.90 21.05 15.50
N ASP A 44 -13.02 19.72 15.39
CA ASP A 44 -12.17 18.77 16.09
C ASP A 44 -10.70 18.92 15.68
N VAL A 45 -10.42 18.98 14.37
CA VAL A 45 -9.09 19.25 13.82
C VAL A 45 -8.56 20.61 14.30
N GLY A 46 -9.44 21.61 14.40
CA GLY A 46 -9.14 22.93 14.95
C GLY A 46 -8.61 22.90 16.39
N THR A 47 -8.98 21.90 17.20
CA THR A 47 -8.47 21.73 18.58
C THR A 47 -7.06 21.14 18.65
N SER A 48 -6.61 20.45 17.59
CA SER A 48 -5.29 19.84 17.55
C SER A 48 -4.18 20.91 17.59
N ARG A 49 -2.98 20.53 18.03
CA ARG A 49 -1.79 21.41 17.98
C ARG A 49 -1.03 21.28 16.65
N ASN A 50 -1.34 20.26 15.86
CA ASN A 50 -0.64 20.00 14.60
C ASN A 50 -1.15 20.93 13.49
N LYS A 51 -0.32 21.89 13.06
CA LYS A 51 -0.66 22.84 12.00
C LYS A 51 -0.81 22.16 10.63
N GLU A 52 0.06 21.22 10.32
CA GLU A 52 0.08 20.51 9.03
C GLU A 52 -1.22 19.71 8.83
N MET A 53 -1.72 19.08 9.91
CA MET A 53 -3.00 18.38 9.90
C MET A 53 -4.17 19.32 9.62
N LYS A 54 -4.18 20.52 10.21
CA LYS A 54 -5.23 21.52 9.98
C LYS A 54 -5.25 22.01 8.55
N GLU A 55 -4.07 22.30 8.01
CA GLU A 55 -3.92 22.80 6.64
C GLU A 55 -4.34 21.75 5.60
N LEU A 56 -4.03 20.47 5.83
CA LEU A 56 -4.32 19.40 4.87
C LEU A 56 -5.80 18.98 4.88
N PHE A 57 -6.46 19.06 6.05
CA PHE A 57 -7.85 18.61 6.22
C PHE A 57 -8.83 19.36 5.30
N ASP A 58 -8.66 20.68 5.16
CA ASP A 58 -9.54 21.53 4.34
C ASP A 58 -9.49 21.20 2.83
N TYR A 59 -8.51 20.39 2.40
CA TYR A 59 -8.34 19.88 1.03
C TYR A 59 -8.61 18.37 0.90
N GLY A 60 -9.12 17.71 1.95
CA GLY A 60 -9.41 16.28 1.95
C GLY A 60 -8.18 15.37 2.10
N PHE A 61 -7.04 15.93 2.52
CA PHE A 61 -5.79 15.19 2.78
C PHE A 61 -5.57 14.99 4.28
N GLY A 62 -4.92 13.87 4.62
CA GLY A 62 -4.53 13.56 5.99
C GLY A 62 -3.16 12.89 6.10
N ILE A 63 -2.59 12.95 7.30
CA ILE A 63 -1.32 12.31 7.68
C ILE A 63 -1.53 11.35 8.85
N HIS A 64 -0.75 10.28 8.89
CA HIS A 64 -0.71 9.35 10.02
C HIS A 64 0.68 8.75 10.22
N HIS A 65 1.28 8.98 11.38
CA HIS A 65 2.53 8.32 11.75
C HIS A 65 2.68 8.22 13.27
N ALA A 66 3.56 7.32 13.71
CA ALA A 66 3.80 7.07 15.14
C ALA A 66 4.22 8.31 15.97
N GLY A 67 4.79 9.34 15.32
CA GLY A 67 5.13 10.62 15.96
C GLY A 67 3.95 11.56 16.26
N MET A 68 2.73 11.27 15.80
CA MET A 68 1.54 12.07 16.11
C MET A 68 0.95 11.69 17.47
N LEU A 69 0.27 12.64 18.12
CA LEU A 69 -0.49 12.35 19.34
C LEU A 69 -1.51 11.24 19.07
N ARG A 70 -1.75 10.39 20.07
CA ARG A 70 -2.73 9.31 19.96
C ARG A 70 -4.13 9.84 19.63
N SER A 71 -4.50 10.99 20.21
CA SER A 71 -5.76 11.68 19.90
C SER A 71 -5.88 12.04 18.42
N ASP A 72 -4.82 12.63 17.85
CA ASP A 72 -4.80 13.05 16.44
C ASP A 72 -4.85 11.84 15.50
N ARG A 73 -4.12 10.76 15.84
CA ARG A 73 -4.16 9.51 15.05
C ARG A 73 -5.55 8.90 15.01
N ASN A 74 -6.19 8.74 16.16
CA ASN A 74 -7.54 8.19 16.25
C ASN A 74 -8.56 9.09 15.52
N MET A 75 -8.36 10.40 15.55
CA MET A 75 -9.19 11.37 14.84
C MET A 75 -9.05 11.20 13.31
N MET A 76 -7.83 11.09 12.79
CA MET A 76 -7.57 10.88 11.37
C MET A 76 -8.07 9.52 10.86
N GLU A 77 -7.93 8.47 11.66
CA GLU A 77 -8.48 7.13 11.36
C GLU A 77 -10.00 7.20 11.18
N ARG A 78 -10.71 7.83 12.13
CA ARG A 78 -12.17 8.01 12.05
C ARG A 78 -12.61 8.84 10.85
N MET A 79 -11.90 9.94 10.56
CA MET A 79 -12.21 10.79 9.41
C MET A 79 -12.01 10.05 8.08
N PHE A 80 -10.99 9.18 7.99
CA PHE A 80 -10.76 8.37 6.80
C PHE A 80 -11.80 7.25 6.66
N GLU A 81 -12.16 6.60 7.76
CA GLU A 81 -13.20 5.58 7.77
C GLU A 81 -14.55 6.15 7.29
N ASP A 82 -14.94 7.31 7.80
CA ASP A 82 -16.16 8.04 7.43
C ASP A 82 -16.08 8.71 6.04
N ASN A 83 -15.00 8.56 5.28
CA ASN A 83 -14.76 9.24 4.00
C ASN A 83 -14.77 10.79 4.07
N ALA A 84 -14.55 11.36 5.24
CA ALA A 84 -14.40 12.81 5.42
C ALA A 84 -13.02 13.32 4.93
N ILE A 85 -12.06 12.42 4.71
CA ILE A 85 -10.83 12.67 3.96
C ILE A 85 -10.68 11.59 2.88
N LYS A 86 -10.20 11.97 1.69
CA LYS A 86 -10.03 11.05 0.55
C LYS A 86 -8.65 10.41 0.52
N VAL A 87 -7.64 11.16 0.95
CA VAL A 87 -6.24 10.72 0.86
C VAL A 87 -5.61 10.74 2.25
N LEU A 88 -5.12 9.57 2.69
CA LEU A 88 -4.34 9.43 3.91
C LEU A 88 -2.91 9.01 3.58
N CYS A 89 -1.94 9.84 3.95
CA CYS A 89 -0.51 9.56 3.86
C CYS A 89 0.00 8.98 5.19
N CYS A 90 0.50 7.75 5.17
CA CYS A 90 0.87 7.03 6.38
C CYS A 90 2.22 6.31 6.29
N THR A 91 2.80 5.98 7.44
CA THR A 91 3.99 5.10 7.50
C THR A 91 3.60 3.62 7.44
N SER A 92 4.53 2.77 6.99
CA SER A 92 4.36 1.30 6.88
C SER A 92 3.82 0.63 8.15
N THR A 93 4.14 1.17 9.33
CA THR A 93 3.65 0.69 10.63
C THR A 93 2.12 0.65 10.76
N LEU A 94 1.39 1.48 10.00
CA LEU A 94 -0.07 1.48 10.03
C LEU A 94 -0.66 0.14 9.56
N ALA A 95 0.01 -0.53 8.60
CA ALA A 95 -0.46 -1.79 8.04
C ALA A 95 -0.53 -2.92 9.09
N TRP A 96 0.24 -2.84 10.17
CA TRP A 96 0.29 -3.86 11.22
C TRP A 96 -0.66 -3.59 12.40
N GLY A 97 -0.96 -2.32 12.69
CA GLY A 97 -1.59 -1.93 13.96
C GLY A 97 -3.05 -1.51 13.89
N VAL A 98 -3.59 -1.24 12.70
CA VAL A 98 -4.92 -0.65 12.54
C VAL A 98 -5.67 -1.31 11.38
N ASN A 99 -6.94 -1.63 11.59
CA ASN A 99 -7.81 -2.19 10.55
C ASN A 99 -8.53 -1.09 9.77
N LEU A 100 -7.79 -0.37 8.92
CA LEU A 100 -8.32 0.71 8.10
C LEU A 100 -8.25 0.33 6.61
N PRO A 101 -9.34 -0.20 6.00
CA PRO A 101 -9.35 -0.55 4.59
C PRO A 101 -9.52 0.68 3.69
N ALA A 102 -8.86 0.68 2.54
CA ALA A 102 -8.91 1.73 1.53
C ALA A 102 -9.14 1.14 0.14
N HIS A 103 -9.84 1.85 -0.74
CA HIS A 103 -10.02 1.42 -2.13
C HIS A 103 -8.70 1.15 -2.85
N ALA A 104 -7.86 2.19 -2.83
CA ALA A 104 -6.56 2.18 -3.45
C ALA A 104 -5.47 2.35 -2.39
N VAL A 105 -4.40 1.56 -2.50
CA VAL A 105 -3.18 1.71 -1.72
C VAL A 105 -2.02 1.98 -2.66
N ILE A 106 -1.13 2.89 -2.26
CA ILE A 106 0.05 3.28 -3.04
C ILE A 106 1.26 3.15 -2.13
N ILE A 107 2.28 2.40 -2.54
CA ILE A 107 3.56 2.31 -1.85
C ILE A 107 4.54 3.24 -2.58
N LYS A 108 4.88 4.36 -1.95
CA LYS A 108 5.79 5.36 -2.52
C LYS A 108 7.23 5.04 -2.12
N GLY A 109 7.99 4.51 -3.08
CA GLY A 109 9.36 4.05 -2.85
C GLY A 109 9.37 2.71 -2.15
N THR A 110 10.48 1.99 -2.22
CA THR A 110 10.64 0.68 -1.54
C THR A 110 11.94 0.59 -0.75
N GLN A 111 12.57 1.73 -0.47
CA GLN A 111 13.82 1.81 0.27
C GLN A 111 13.58 2.46 1.62
N VAL A 112 13.97 1.75 2.68
CA VAL A 112 13.86 2.17 4.07
C VAL A 112 15.27 2.31 4.63
N TYR A 113 15.57 3.43 5.27
CA TYR A 113 16.85 3.62 5.94
C TYR A 113 16.87 2.87 7.27
N ASP A 114 17.77 1.90 7.44
CA ASP A 114 17.98 1.21 8.70
C ASP A 114 19.17 1.82 9.45
N SER A 115 18.87 2.48 10.57
CA SER A 115 19.88 3.11 11.41
C SER A 115 20.86 2.10 12.04
N ASN A 116 20.45 0.85 12.22
CA ASN A 116 21.30 -0.17 12.84
C ASN A 116 22.37 -0.68 11.88
N LYS A 117 22.07 -0.72 10.58
CA LYS A 117 22.99 -1.17 9.52
C LYS A 117 23.64 -0.03 8.75
N GLY A 118 23.25 1.22 9.03
CA GLY A 118 23.77 2.42 8.35
C GLY A 118 23.54 2.42 6.84
N SER A 119 22.54 1.69 6.35
CA SER A 119 22.31 1.47 4.92
C SER A 119 20.82 1.47 4.58
N PHE A 120 20.52 1.82 3.33
CA PHE A 120 19.18 1.67 2.77
C PHE A 120 18.91 0.19 2.49
N GLN A 121 17.85 -0.31 3.10
CA GLN A 121 17.36 -1.66 2.87
C GLN A 121 16.05 -1.62 2.12
N ASP A 122 15.80 -2.70 1.41
CA ASP A 122 14.55 -2.90 0.71
C ASP A 122 13.42 -3.24 1.66
N LEU A 123 12.23 -2.76 1.32
CA LEU A 123 11.00 -3.06 2.02
C LEU A 123 10.76 -4.57 1.97
N SER A 124 10.42 -5.16 3.11
CA SER A 124 10.12 -6.58 3.16
C SER A 124 8.90 -6.91 2.30
N VAL A 125 8.95 -8.04 1.60
CA VAL A 125 7.79 -8.57 0.85
C VAL A 125 6.59 -8.72 1.77
N LEU A 126 6.82 -9.09 3.04
CA LEU A 126 5.76 -9.17 4.05
C LEU A 126 5.08 -7.82 4.30
N ASP A 127 5.86 -6.73 4.39
CA ASP A 127 5.30 -5.39 4.59
C ASP A 127 4.49 -4.95 3.36
N VAL A 128 4.98 -5.26 2.16
CA VAL A 128 4.24 -5.00 0.90
C VAL A 128 2.92 -5.75 0.90
N LEU A 129 2.93 -7.04 1.21
CA LEU A 129 1.72 -7.87 1.28
C LEU A 129 0.74 -7.38 2.34
N GLN A 130 1.22 -6.95 3.52
CA GLN A 130 0.39 -6.36 4.56
C GLN A 130 -0.27 -5.05 4.12
N ILE A 131 0.49 -4.18 3.42
CA ILE A 131 -0.03 -2.94 2.86
C ILE A 131 -1.09 -3.24 1.79
N PHE A 132 -0.81 -4.16 0.88
CA PHE A 132 -1.75 -4.58 -0.16
C PHE A 132 -3.00 -5.25 0.43
N GLY A 133 -2.88 -5.95 1.56
CA GLY A 133 -4.03 -6.47 2.31
C GLY A 133 -4.99 -5.40 2.85
N ARG A 134 -4.61 -4.11 2.83
CA ARG A 134 -5.51 -2.99 3.15
C ARG A 134 -6.28 -2.47 1.94
N ALA A 135 -5.97 -2.95 0.73
CA ALA A 135 -6.65 -2.56 -0.49
C ALA A 135 -7.98 -3.32 -0.63
N GLY A 136 -9.04 -2.58 -0.93
CA GLY A 136 -10.40 -3.07 -1.07
C GLY A 136 -11.18 -2.98 0.24
N ARG A 137 -12.34 -2.31 0.20
CA ARG A 137 -13.27 -2.24 1.33
C ARG A 137 -14.29 -3.39 1.27
N PRO A 138 -14.26 -4.35 2.22
CA PRO A 138 -15.24 -5.43 2.26
C PRO A 138 -16.65 -4.85 2.39
N GLY A 139 -17.53 -5.22 1.46
CA GLY A 139 -18.94 -4.80 1.46
C GLY A 139 -19.24 -3.44 0.82
N TYR A 140 -18.23 -2.62 0.51
CA TYR A 140 -18.42 -1.36 -0.23
C TYR A 140 -17.98 -1.46 -1.68
N GLU A 141 -16.94 -2.26 -1.95
CA GLU A 141 -16.28 -2.30 -3.26
C GLU A 141 -16.04 -3.74 -3.73
N THR A 142 -16.12 -3.94 -5.05
CA THR A 142 -15.93 -5.26 -5.69
C THR A 142 -14.45 -5.61 -5.92
N SER A 143 -13.56 -4.62 -5.93
CA SER A 143 -12.11 -4.80 -6.15
C SER A 143 -11.29 -3.72 -5.44
N GLY A 144 -10.13 -4.11 -4.91
CA GLY A 144 -9.12 -3.18 -4.40
C GLY A 144 -7.98 -2.99 -5.40
N VAL A 145 -7.34 -1.82 -5.37
CA VAL A 145 -6.19 -1.51 -6.25
C VAL A 145 -4.94 -1.23 -5.44
N GLY A 146 -3.85 -1.93 -5.73
CA GLY A 146 -2.53 -1.68 -5.17
C GLY A 146 -1.56 -1.14 -6.22
N TYR A 147 -0.86 -0.07 -5.88
CA TYR A 147 0.24 0.48 -6.67
C TYR A 147 1.54 0.40 -5.88
N ILE A 148 2.63 0.03 -6.55
CA ILE A 148 3.98 0.05 -5.99
C ILE A 148 4.89 0.88 -6.90
N CYS A 149 5.48 1.93 -6.33
CA CYS A 149 6.45 2.78 -7.00
C CYS A 149 7.85 2.37 -6.54
N THR A 150 8.60 1.68 -7.40
CA THR A 150 9.97 1.21 -7.12
C THR A 150 10.91 1.50 -8.29
N THR A 151 12.20 1.27 -8.09
CA THR A 151 13.22 1.34 -9.15
C THR A 151 13.09 0.13 -10.07
N GLN A 152 13.39 0.30 -11.37
CA GLN A 152 13.28 -0.76 -12.38
C GLN A 152 14.00 -2.05 -11.95
N ASP A 153 15.21 -1.92 -11.41
CA ASP A 153 16.05 -3.04 -10.95
C ASP A 153 15.38 -3.93 -9.89
N LYS A 154 14.40 -3.40 -9.16
CA LYS A 154 13.74 -4.09 -8.04
C LYS A 154 12.30 -4.50 -8.36
N LEU A 155 11.75 -4.00 -9.47
CA LEU A 155 10.37 -4.29 -9.86
C LEU A 155 10.17 -5.80 -10.05
N ASP A 156 11.06 -6.45 -10.78
CA ASP A 156 10.99 -7.89 -11.04
C ASP A 156 11.08 -8.70 -9.75
N HIS A 157 11.92 -8.28 -8.79
CA HIS A 157 12.02 -8.91 -7.48
C HIS A 157 10.69 -8.84 -6.72
N TYR A 158 10.02 -7.68 -6.67
CA TYR A 158 8.73 -7.55 -5.99
C TYR A 158 7.61 -8.27 -6.73
N LEU A 159 7.55 -8.18 -8.07
CA LEU A 159 6.55 -8.90 -8.87
C LEU A 159 6.70 -10.41 -8.67
N TYR A 160 7.91 -10.93 -8.79
CA TYR A 160 8.18 -12.34 -8.56
C TYR A 160 7.81 -12.74 -7.13
N SER A 161 8.25 -12.00 -6.12
CA SER A 161 7.98 -12.36 -4.71
C SER A 161 6.50 -12.32 -4.32
N ILE A 162 5.70 -11.48 -4.97
CA ILE A 162 4.27 -11.35 -4.71
C ILE A 162 3.45 -12.39 -5.50
N MET A 163 3.85 -12.67 -6.74
CA MET A 163 3.15 -13.61 -7.63
C MET A 163 3.53 -15.06 -7.37
N SER A 164 4.79 -15.31 -7.03
CA SER A 164 5.25 -16.64 -6.69
C SER A 164 4.87 -16.95 -5.25
N GLN A 165 4.23 -18.09 -5.04
CA GLN A 165 4.08 -18.69 -3.71
C GLN A 165 5.46 -19.18 -3.28
N GLN A 166 6.37 -18.27 -2.94
CA GLN A 166 7.68 -18.66 -2.42
C GLN A 166 7.46 -19.52 -1.17
N PRO A 167 8.05 -20.72 -1.08
CA PRO A 167 8.03 -21.48 0.15
C PRO A 167 8.65 -20.62 1.26
N ILE A 168 7.97 -20.52 2.40
CA ILE A 168 8.47 -19.73 3.54
C ILE A 168 9.70 -20.43 4.09
N GLU A 169 10.88 -19.93 3.74
CA GLU A 169 12.14 -20.44 4.27
C GLU A 169 12.41 -19.86 5.66
N SER A 170 12.68 -20.76 6.61
CA SER A 170 13.06 -20.36 7.96
C SER A 170 14.51 -19.85 7.96
N LYS A 171 14.73 -18.60 8.40
CA LYS A 171 16.08 -18.08 8.69
C LYS A 171 16.67 -18.63 10.00
N PHE A 172 16.10 -19.70 10.54
CA PHE A 172 16.56 -20.32 11.77
C PHE A 172 17.90 -21.01 11.53
N ILE A 173 18.96 -20.53 12.19
CA ILE A 173 20.30 -21.11 12.12
C ILE A 173 20.23 -22.56 12.63
N PRO A 174 20.74 -23.55 11.89
CA PRO A 174 20.80 -24.92 12.37
C PRO A 174 21.78 -25.01 13.54
N GLY A 175 21.27 -24.89 14.77
CA GLY A 175 22.08 -24.91 15.99
C GLY A 175 21.40 -24.42 17.27
N CYS A 176 20.23 -23.77 17.20
CA CYS A 176 19.50 -23.37 18.40
C CYS A 176 18.71 -24.57 19.00
N PRO A 177 18.81 -24.85 20.32
CA PRO A 177 18.20 -26.02 20.94
C PRO A 177 16.68 -26.07 20.76
N LYS A 178 16.20 -27.22 20.31
CA LYS A 178 14.84 -27.48 19.81
C LYS A 178 13.76 -27.34 20.90
N GLY A 179 12.75 -26.52 20.61
CA GLY A 179 11.42 -26.62 21.19
C GLY A 179 10.38 -26.53 20.08
N ILE A 180 9.60 -27.60 19.88
CA ILE A 180 8.40 -27.69 19.02
C ILE A 180 8.67 -28.00 17.53
N ARG A 181 8.89 -29.30 17.24
CA ARG A 181 8.46 -29.92 15.97
C ARG A 181 7.12 -30.60 16.23
N LYS A 182 6.02 -30.12 15.65
CA LYS A 182 4.80 -30.92 15.44
C LYS A 182 4.30 -30.75 14.00
N GLY A 183 4.51 -31.82 13.22
CA GLY A 183 3.65 -32.33 12.16
C GLY A 183 3.18 -31.37 11.05
N ALA A 184 3.85 -31.42 9.91
CA ALA A 184 3.19 -31.25 8.62
C ALA A 184 3.66 -32.38 7.69
N ARG A 185 2.72 -33.28 7.40
CA ARG A 185 2.87 -34.49 6.58
C ARG A 185 2.87 -34.05 5.11
N GLN A 186 3.88 -34.46 4.35
CA GLN A 186 3.92 -34.33 2.89
C GLN A 186 2.86 -35.23 2.25
N THR A 187 2.07 -34.67 1.33
CA THR A 187 1.37 -35.42 0.29
C THR A 187 1.75 -34.79 -1.05
N GLY A 188 2.47 -35.56 -1.87
CA GLY A 188 2.77 -35.22 -3.25
C GLY A 188 1.53 -35.34 -4.14
N GLY A 189 1.60 -34.69 -5.29
CA GLY A 189 0.66 -34.79 -6.39
C GLY A 189 1.31 -34.23 -7.64
N ASP A 190 1.45 -35.09 -8.64
CA ASP A 190 2.15 -34.94 -9.90
C ASP A 190 1.59 -33.82 -10.80
N ALA A 191 2.45 -33.23 -11.64
CA ALA A 191 2.02 -32.42 -12.78
C ALA A 191 3.03 -32.55 -13.93
N GLU A 192 2.97 -33.68 -14.63
CA GLU A 192 3.21 -33.70 -16.07
C GLU A 192 2.18 -32.78 -16.75
N ASN A 193 2.60 -31.59 -17.22
CA ASN A 193 2.21 -31.12 -18.55
C ASN A 193 3.13 -29.96 -19.00
N SER A 194 4.16 -30.35 -19.75
CA SER A 194 4.97 -29.46 -20.58
C SER A 194 4.22 -29.20 -21.89
N SER A 195 4.01 -27.94 -22.30
CA SER A 195 3.92 -27.54 -23.73
C SER A 195 3.36 -26.14 -24.01
N TRP A 196 2.76 -25.44 -23.04
CA TRP A 196 2.11 -24.13 -23.30
C TRP A 196 3.04 -22.90 -23.22
N TRP A 197 4.24 -23.05 -22.67
CA TRP A 197 5.13 -21.92 -22.33
C TRP A 197 6.08 -21.46 -23.45
N ARG A 198 6.07 -22.08 -24.63
CA ARG A 198 6.99 -21.74 -25.73
C ARG A 198 6.41 -20.84 -26.83
N GLN A 199 5.17 -20.36 -26.68
CA GLN A 199 4.46 -19.70 -27.79
C GLN A 199 4.05 -18.25 -27.53
N VAL A 200 4.54 -17.62 -26.46
CA VAL A 200 4.24 -16.20 -26.14
C VAL A 200 5.54 -15.40 -25.87
N SER A 201 6.63 -15.72 -26.59
CA SER A 201 7.88 -14.92 -26.53
C SER A 201 8.26 -14.23 -27.84
N GLU A 202 7.39 -14.24 -28.86
CA GLU A 202 7.66 -13.59 -30.13
C GLU A 202 6.46 -12.75 -30.54
N SER A 203 6.44 -11.47 -30.14
CA SER A 203 5.83 -10.34 -30.87
C SER A 203 5.69 -9.13 -29.95
N ALA A 204 6.70 -8.26 -29.95
CA ALA A 204 6.58 -6.79 -29.90
C ALA A 204 7.92 -6.20 -29.41
N GLY A 205 8.75 -5.79 -30.37
CA GLY A 205 9.85 -4.88 -30.11
C GLY A 205 9.37 -3.43 -30.06
N GLY A 206 10.18 -2.56 -29.44
CA GLY A 206 10.22 -1.13 -29.73
C GLY A 206 9.72 -0.19 -28.63
N GLN A 207 10.68 0.39 -27.89
CA GLN A 207 10.78 1.79 -27.41
C GLN A 207 9.54 2.51 -26.83
N TRP A 208 9.64 3.01 -25.58
CA TRP A 208 9.63 4.43 -25.16
C TRP A 208 9.51 4.56 -23.62
N SER A 209 10.40 5.40 -23.05
CA SER A 209 10.24 6.28 -21.88
C SER A 209 9.99 5.73 -20.45
N SER A 210 10.88 6.15 -19.55
CA SER A 210 11.08 5.82 -18.13
C SER A 210 9.96 6.23 -17.15
N THR A 211 9.28 5.23 -16.58
CA THR A 211 8.85 5.06 -15.16
C THR A 211 7.72 4.01 -15.17
N CYS A 212 8.01 2.79 -14.71
CA CYS A 212 7.06 1.68 -14.79
C CYS A 212 6.13 1.67 -13.56
N HIS A 213 4.83 1.84 -13.80
CA HIS A 213 3.79 1.69 -12.78
C HIS A 213 3.26 0.26 -12.82
N ALA A 214 3.39 -0.49 -11.72
CA ALA A 214 2.69 -1.78 -11.59
C ALA A 214 1.35 -1.59 -10.88
N ARG A 215 0.26 -1.90 -11.57
CA ARG A 215 -1.10 -1.94 -11.02
C ARG A 215 -1.45 -3.39 -10.67
N MET A 216 -1.69 -3.67 -9.39
CA MET A 216 -2.18 -4.97 -8.94
C MET A 216 -3.64 -4.82 -8.50
N THR A 217 -4.56 -5.42 -9.25
CA THR A 217 -5.96 -5.50 -8.85
C THR A 217 -6.14 -6.73 -7.96
N LEU A 218 -6.38 -6.52 -6.67
CA LEU A 218 -6.72 -7.62 -5.76
C LEU A 218 -8.19 -7.96 -5.95
N ALA A 219 -8.45 -9.04 -6.69
CA ALA A 219 -9.79 -9.61 -6.81
C ALA A 219 -10.12 -10.43 -5.55
N SER A 220 -11.28 -10.16 -4.95
CA SER A 220 -11.84 -10.96 -3.85
C SER A 220 -12.11 -12.39 -4.34
N PRO A 221 -11.81 -13.44 -3.56
CA PRO A 221 -12.01 -14.81 -3.98
C PRO A 221 -13.47 -15.21 -3.78
N TYR A 222 -14.40 -14.72 -4.59
CA TYR A 222 -15.72 -15.35 -4.72
C TYR A 222 -16.31 -15.21 -6.13
N LYS A 223 -16.30 -16.36 -6.81
CA LYS A 223 -17.14 -16.82 -7.93
C LYS A 223 -16.87 -16.30 -9.36
N SER A 224 -16.60 -17.32 -10.18
CA SER A 224 -16.66 -17.40 -11.64
C SER A 224 -15.46 -16.84 -12.40
N GLY A 225 -14.73 -17.77 -13.01
CA GLY A 225 -13.48 -17.53 -13.71
C GLY A 225 -13.66 -16.78 -15.02
N ARG A 226 -12.80 -15.79 -15.21
CA ARG A 226 -12.11 -15.38 -16.44
C ARG A 226 -11.22 -14.20 -16.06
N LEU A 227 -9.92 -14.44 -15.90
CA LEU A 227 -8.92 -13.40 -15.68
C LEU A 227 -8.58 -12.76 -17.03
N ALA A 228 -9.03 -11.53 -17.24
CA ALA A 228 -8.49 -10.65 -18.28
C ALA A 228 -7.46 -9.73 -17.62
N LEU A 229 -6.19 -9.95 -17.96
CA LEU A 229 -5.08 -9.08 -17.56
C LEU A 229 -4.92 -8.03 -18.66
N GLN A 230 -5.13 -6.75 -18.35
CA GLN A 230 -4.87 -5.65 -19.27
C GLN A 230 -3.77 -4.78 -18.64
N VAL A 231 -2.58 -4.89 -19.22
CA VAL A 231 -1.42 -4.04 -18.97
C VAL A 231 -1.63 -2.75 -19.78
N LEU A 232 -1.61 -1.59 -19.14
CA LEU A 232 -1.43 -0.29 -19.79
C LEU A 232 0.03 0.13 -19.65
#